data_AF-A0A8J6T113-F1
#
_entry.id   AF-A0A8J6T113-F1
#
_cell.length_a   1.000
_cell.length_b   1.000
_cell.length_c   1.000
_cell.angle_alpha   90.00
_cell.angle_beta   90.00
_cell.angle_gamma   90.00
#
_symmetry.space_group_name_H-M   'P 1'
#
loop_
_entity.id
_entity.type
_entity.pdbx_description
1 polymer ?
#
loop_
_entity_poly.entity_id
_entity_poly.type
_entity_poly.pdbx_seq_one_letter_code
_entity_poly.pdbx_strand_id
1 'polypeptide(L)'
;MTNAVNEHAINRILLETNTSGATLRSLYQLYKSQHRKVSFSFLCKRTGIPSKGYLAFVMNGKRRLNTKYWAPVCDVFKLNYRQAEVLRLLLEADAEPESRAFHDVKMRILRAELMGLEFKPIGNIPI
;
A
#
# COMPACT_ATOMS: atom_id res chain seq x y z
N MET A 1 -17.98 -4.12 -15.83
CA MET A 1 -16.87 -3.41 -16.51
C MET A 1 -16.04 -2.52 -15.55
N THR A 2 -16.02 -2.77 -14.24
CA THR A 2 -15.53 -1.83 -13.21
C THR A 2 -14.21 -2.18 -12.52
N ASN A 3 -13.64 -3.38 -12.76
CA ASN A 3 -12.44 -3.82 -12.03
C ASN A 3 -11.12 -3.27 -12.59
N ALA A 4 -10.96 -3.20 -13.92
CA ALA A 4 -9.69 -2.78 -14.54
C ALA A 4 -9.34 -1.30 -14.26
N VAL A 5 -10.33 -0.40 -14.30
CA VAL A 5 -10.13 1.03 -14.00
C VAL A 5 -9.67 1.24 -12.56
N ASN A 6 -10.18 0.44 -11.62
CA ASN A 6 -9.77 0.51 -10.22
C ASN A 6 -8.35 -0.02 -10.01
N GLU A 7 -8.00 -1.11 -10.70
CA GLU A 7 -6.67 -1.70 -10.63
C GLU A 7 -5.56 -0.74 -11.12
N HIS A 8 -5.76 -0.06 -12.25
CA HIS A 8 -4.79 0.93 -12.73
C HIS A 8 -4.62 2.12 -11.77
N ALA A 9 -5.70 2.60 -11.16
CA ALA A 9 -5.64 3.68 -10.19
C ALA A 9 -4.90 3.26 -8.90
N ILE A 10 -5.13 2.04 -8.42
CA ILE A 10 -4.41 1.46 -7.28
C ILE A 10 -2.92 1.30 -7.62
N ASN A 11 -2.59 0.75 -8.79
CA ASN A 11 -1.20 0.60 -9.22
C ASN A 11 -0.49 1.96 -9.26
N ARG A 12 -1.14 2.98 -9.84
CA ARG A 12 -0.58 4.35 -9.86
C ARG A 12 -0.25 4.85 -8.45
N ILE A 13 -1.18 4.73 -7.50
CA ILE A 13 -0.96 5.12 -6.11
C ILE A 13 0.24 4.39 -5.51
N LEU A 14 0.33 3.08 -5.73
CA LEU A 14 1.42 2.24 -5.20
C LEU A 14 2.77 2.53 -5.86
N LEU A 15 2.80 3.08 -7.08
CA LEU A 15 4.01 3.49 -7.80
C LEU A 15 4.51 4.87 -7.37
N GLU A 16 3.60 5.82 -7.16
CA GLU A 16 3.94 7.25 -6.94
C GLU A 16 4.23 7.59 -5.47
N THR A 17 3.72 6.80 -4.52
CA THR A 17 3.84 7.11 -3.09
C THR A 17 5.09 6.46 -2.48
N ASN A 18 5.79 7.17 -1.60
CA ASN A 18 7.04 6.66 -0.98
C ASN A 18 6.89 6.27 0.50
N THR A 19 5.74 6.50 1.12
CA THR A 19 5.47 6.18 2.53
C THR A 19 4.10 5.54 2.67
N SER A 20 3.98 4.59 3.60
CA SER A 20 2.73 3.88 3.85
C SER A 20 1.57 4.83 4.21
N GLY A 21 1.84 5.89 4.98
CA GLY A 21 0.82 6.88 5.34
C GLY A 21 0.23 7.62 4.14
N ALA A 22 1.08 8.03 3.19
CA ALA A 22 0.64 8.69 1.95
C ALA A 22 -0.11 7.72 1.03
N THR A 23 0.34 6.47 0.94
CA THR A 23 -0.33 5.40 0.19
C THR A 23 -1.72 5.13 0.74
N LEU A 24 -1.85 4.89 2.05
CA LEU A 24 -3.13 4.62 2.72
C LEU A 24 -4.12 5.77 2.57
N ARG A 25 -3.63 7.01 2.67
CA ARG A 25 -4.46 8.19 2.41
C ARG A 25 -4.99 8.20 0.97
N SER A 26 -4.12 7.96 0.00
CA SER A 26 -4.49 7.99 -1.42
C SER A 26 -5.48 6.88 -1.77
N LEU A 27 -5.26 5.66 -1.26
CA LEU A 27 -6.20 4.54 -1.37
C LEU A 27 -7.55 4.89 -0.74
N TYR A 28 -7.55 5.52 0.44
CA TYR A 28 -8.78 5.97 1.08
C TYR A 28 -9.53 7.00 0.23
N GLN A 29 -8.85 8.00 -0.35
CA GLN A 29 -9.51 9.00 -1.20
C GLN A 29 -10.07 8.39 -2.47
N LEU A 30 -9.34 7.46 -3.10
CA LEU A 30 -9.83 6.69 -4.24
C LEU A 30 -11.10 5.92 -3.85
N TYR A 31 -11.05 5.15 -2.77
CA TYR A 31 -12.17 4.33 -2.33
C TYR A 31 -13.39 5.19 -1.91
N LYS A 32 -13.14 6.35 -1.29
CA LYS A 32 -14.18 7.32 -0.93
C LYS A 32 -14.83 7.96 -2.16
N SER A 33 -14.07 8.26 -3.21
CA SER A 33 -14.62 8.80 -4.45
C SER A 33 -15.58 7.83 -5.15
N GLN A 34 -15.34 6.53 -5.00
CA GLN A 34 -16.14 5.46 -5.59
C GLN A 34 -17.36 5.09 -4.74
N HIS A 35 -17.30 5.33 -3.42
CA HIS A 35 -18.32 4.89 -2.48
C HIS A 35 -18.68 5.99 -1.47
N ARG A 36 -19.88 6.58 -1.65
CA ARG A 36 -20.41 7.66 -0.79
C ARG A 36 -20.44 7.36 0.73
N LYS A 37 -20.47 6.09 1.14
CA LYS A 37 -20.56 5.68 2.56
C LYS A 37 -19.20 5.44 3.22
N VAL A 38 -18.10 5.54 2.48
CA VAL A 38 -16.75 5.32 3.03
C VAL A 38 -16.36 6.50 3.92
N SER A 39 -15.96 6.17 5.14
CA SER A 39 -15.52 7.10 6.18
C SER A 39 -14.46 6.43 7.04
N PHE A 40 -13.78 7.18 7.91
CA PHE A 40 -12.89 6.58 8.89
C PHE A 40 -13.61 5.60 9.83
N SER A 41 -14.85 5.90 10.23
CA SER A 41 -15.66 4.96 11.01
C SER A 41 -15.87 3.65 10.27
N PHE A 42 -16.14 3.71 8.97
CA PHE A 42 -16.30 2.52 8.12
C PHE A 42 -15.00 1.70 8.07
N LEU A 43 -13.86 2.34 7.79
CA LEU A 43 -12.57 1.65 7.74
C LEU A 43 -12.24 1.01 9.09
N CYS A 44 -12.33 1.77 10.19
CA CYS A 44 -12.08 1.27 11.53
C CYS A 44 -12.89 0.01 11.86
N LYS A 45 -14.19 -0.01 11.52
CA LYS A 45 -15.04 -1.19 11.73
C LYS A 45 -14.60 -2.39 10.88
N ARG A 46 -14.21 -2.15 9.63
CA ARG A 46 -13.82 -3.22 8.70
C ARG A 46 -12.43 -3.79 8.99
N THR A 47 -11.51 -2.97 9.49
CA THR A 47 -10.12 -3.38 9.76
C THR A 47 -9.86 -3.74 11.22
N GLY A 48 -10.83 -3.54 12.11
CA GLY A 48 -10.66 -3.73 13.55
C GLY A 48 -9.82 -2.65 14.24
N ILE A 49 -9.58 -1.52 13.57
CA ILE A 49 -8.83 -0.39 14.15
C ILE A 49 -9.75 0.33 15.16
N PRO A 50 -9.35 0.47 16.44
CA PRO A 50 -10.25 0.92 17.49
C PRO A 50 -10.56 2.41 17.46
N SER A 51 -9.72 3.22 16.80
CA SER A 51 -9.82 4.68 16.86
C SER A 51 -9.64 5.35 15.49
N LYS A 52 -10.60 6.23 15.16
CA LYS A 52 -10.50 7.14 14.00
C LYS A 52 -9.29 8.07 14.11
N GLY A 53 -8.96 8.52 15.32
CA GLY A 53 -7.81 9.38 15.58
C GLY A 53 -6.49 8.66 15.31
N TYR A 54 -6.39 7.39 15.72
CA TYR A 54 -5.25 6.56 15.38
C TYR A 54 -5.09 6.40 13.86
N LEU A 55 -6.17 6.05 13.15
CA LEU A 55 -6.15 5.93 11.69
C LEU A 55 -5.75 7.25 11.01
N ALA A 56 -6.27 8.38 11.51
CA ALA A 56 -5.90 9.70 11.03
C ALA A 56 -4.40 9.98 11.23
N PHE A 57 -3.84 9.67 12.39
CA PHE A 57 -2.40 9.84 12.63
C PHE A 57 -1.55 8.95 11.71
N VAL A 58 -1.98 7.72 11.45
CA VAL A 58 -1.32 6.83 10.48
C VAL A 58 -1.33 7.43 9.08
N MET A 59 -2.50 7.83 8.57
CA MET A 59 -2.62 8.43 7.24
C MET A 59 -1.93 9.80 7.12
N ASN A 60 -1.54 10.44 8.23
CA ASN A 60 -0.74 11.66 8.27
C ASN A 60 0.76 11.38 8.44
N GLY A 61 1.19 10.12 8.48
CA GLY A 61 2.60 9.76 8.73
C GLY A 61 3.06 10.05 10.16
N LYS A 62 2.15 10.42 11.08
CA LYS A 62 2.47 10.75 12.47
C LYS A 62 2.59 9.51 13.36
N ARG A 63 2.07 8.36 12.90
CA ARG A 63 2.15 7.06 13.59
C ARG A 63 2.30 5.94 12.58
N ARG A 64 2.91 4.84 13.00
CA ARG A 64 2.99 3.58 12.23
C ARG A 64 1.70 2.78 12.40
N LEU A 65 1.31 2.06 11.34
CA LEU A 65 0.21 1.11 11.41
C LEU A 65 0.69 -0.17 12.11
N ASN A 66 -0.03 -0.60 13.15
CA ASN A 66 0.27 -1.84 13.86
C ASN A 66 0.11 -3.05 12.91
N THR A 67 1.06 -3.99 12.98
CA THR A 67 1.17 -5.16 12.10
C THR A 67 -0.10 -6.00 12.02
N LYS A 68 -0.85 -6.13 13.13
CA LYS A 68 -2.11 -6.88 13.14
C LYS A 68 -3.20 -6.32 12.23
N TYR A 69 -3.05 -5.07 11.78
CA TYR A 69 -3.99 -4.40 10.89
C TYR A 69 -3.57 -4.42 9.42
N TRP A 70 -2.38 -4.94 9.08
CA TRP A 70 -1.86 -4.89 7.71
C TRP A 70 -2.74 -5.68 6.74
N ALA A 71 -2.98 -6.96 7.02
CA ALA A 71 -3.83 -7.80 6.18
C ALA A 71 -5.28 -7.27 6.06
N PRO A 72 -5.98 -6.92 7.17
CA PRO A 72 -7.32 -6.33 7.08
C PRO A 72 -7.39 -5.05 6.24
N VAL A 73 -6.33 -4.24 6.24
CA VAL A 73 -6.26 -3.04 5.42
C VAL A 73 -6.14 -3.38 3.93
N CYS A 74 -5.30 -4.35 3.56
CA CYS A 74 -5.20 -4.84 2.18
C CYS A 74 -6.56 -5.38 1.69
N ASP A 75 -7.26 -6.15 2.52
CA ASP A 75 -8.57 -6.72 2.19
C ASP A 75 -9.63 -5.65 1.96
N VAL A 76 -9.67 -4.62 2.81
CA VAL A 76 -10.64 -3.53 2.69
C VAL A 76 -10.46 -2.74 1.40
N PHE A 77 -9.22 -2.55 0.96
CA PHE A 77 -8.92 -1.92 -0.33
C PHE A 77 -8.95 -2.89 -1.51
N LYS A 78 -9.26 -4.18 -1.28
CA LYS A 78 -9.35 -5.23 -2.30
C LYS A 78 -8.06 -5.34 -3.13
N LEU A 79 -6.91 -5.22 -2.47
CA LEU A 79 -5.63 -5.32 -3.14
C LEU A 79 -5.41 -6.77 -3.62
N ASN A 80 -4.94 -6.92 -4.85
CA ASN A 80 -4.43 -8.22 -5.30
C ASN A 80 -3.10 -8.56 -4.60
N TYR A 81 -2.61 -9.78 -4.78
CA TYR A 81 -1.39 -10.25 -4.12
C TYR A 81 -0.18 -9.31 -4.31
N ARG A 82 0.07 -8.86 -5.54
CA ARG A 82 1.21 -7.98 -5.86
C ARG A 82 1.06 -6.60 -5.23
N GLN A 83 -0.15 -6.04 -5.29
CA GLN A 83 -0.46 -4.74 -4.69
C GLN A 83 -0.33 -4.77 -3.16
N ALA A 84 -0.82 -5.85 -2.54
CA ALA A 84 -0.71 -6.08 -1.11
C ALA A 84 0.76 -6.20 -0.68
N GLU A 85 1.59 -6.88 -1.48
CA GLU A 85 3.01 -7.01 -1.20
C GLU A 85 3.76 -5.68 -1.27
N VAL A 86 3.47 -4.82 -2.26
CA VAL A 86 4.04 -3.47 -2.31
C VAL A 86 3.62 -2.63 -1.09
N LEU A 87 2.34 -2.70 -0.70
CA LEU A 87 1.87 -2.00 0.51
C LEU A 87 2.54 -2.55 1.77
N ARG A 88 2.75 -3.87 1.86
CA ARG A 88 3.45 -4.53 2.96
C ARG A 88 4.87 -4.01 3.09
N LEU A 89 5.63 -3.94 1.99
CA LEU A 89 7.00 -3.41 2.00
C LEU A 89 7.05 -1.93 2.39
N LEU A 90 6.06 -1.11 1.98
CA LEU A 90 5.96 0.28 2.45
C LEU A 90 5.74 0.36 3.97
N LEU A 91 4.91 -0.53 4.51
CA LEU A 91 4.64 -0.62 5.95
C LEU A 91 5.87 -1.08 6.73
N GLU A 92 6.62 -2.06 6.20
CA GLU A 92 7.89 -2.53 6.75
C GLU A 92 8.96 -1.44 6.71
N ALA A 93 9.12 -0.76 5.58
CA ALA A 93 10.09 0.34 5.41
C ALA A 93 9.85 1.49 6.40
N ASP A 94 8.58 1.79 6.70
CA ASP A 94 8.24 2.82 7.68
C ASP A 94 8.38 2.31 9.14
N ALA A 95 8.24 1.00 9.37
CA ALA A 95 8.41 0.35 10.67
C ALA A 95 9.88 0.13 11.05
N GLU A 96 10.74 -0.13 10.07
CA GLU A 96 12.18 -0.43 10.21
C GLU A 96 13.01 0.50 9.32
N PRO A 97 13.17 1.80 9.70
CA PRO A 97 13.89 2.78 8.90
C PRO A 97 15.33 2.40 8.57
N GLU A 98 15.99 1.67 9.48
CA GLU A 98 17.33 1.12 9.32
C GLU A 98 17.44 0.12 8.15
N SER A 99 16.35 -0.59 7.87
CA SER A 99 16.25 -1.58 6.78
C SER A 99 15.60 -0.99 5.52
N ARG A 100 15.34 0.32 5.48
CA ARG A 100 14.58 0.95 4.39
C ARG A 100 15.20 0.74 3.02
N ALA A 101 16.52 0.83 2.89
CA ALA A 101 17.21 0.61 1.61
C ALA A 101 16.94 -0.79 1.04
N PHE A 102 16.88 -1.81 1.90
CA PHE A 102 16.56 -3.17 1.50
C PHE A 102 15.10 -3.30 1.01
N HIS A 103 14.16 -2.68 1.73
CA HIS A 103 12.76 -2.63 1.33
C HIS A 103 12.57 -1.86 0.01
N ASP A 104 13.29 -0.76 -0.19
CA ASP A 104 13.25 0.05 -1.41
C ASP A 104 13.70 -0.75 -2.65
N VAL A 105 14.74 -1.59 -2.51
CA VAL A 105 15.18 -2.51 -3.58
C VAL A 105 14.08 -3.51 -3.94
N LYS A 106 13.48 -4.17 -2.94
CA LYS A 106 12.37 -5.11 -3.17
C LYS A 106 11.15 -4.43 -3.79
N MET A 107 10.79 -3.24 -3.31
CA MET A 107 9.68 -2.45 -3.85
C MET A 107 9.93 -2.09 -5.32
N ARG A 108 11.16 -1.73 -5.69
CA ARG A 108 11.49 -1.41 -7.08
C ARG A 108 11.22 -2.57 -8.03
N ILE A 109 11.56 -3.80 -7.63
CA ILE A 109 11.32 -5.01 -8.43
C ILE A 109 9.81 -5.22 -8.60
N LEU A 110 9.04 -5.24 -7.51
CA LEU A 110 7.59 -5.45 -7.57
C LEU A 110 6.83 -4.33 -8.30
N ARG A 111 7.30 -3.09 -8.17
CA ARG A 111 6.75 -1.95 -8.91
C ARG A 111 6.98 -2.09 -10.42
N ALA A 112 8.12 -2.62 -10.84
CA ALA A 112 8.36 -2.93 -12.26
C ALA A 112 7.34 -3.96 -12.78
N GLU A 113 7.06 -5.00 -11.99
CA GLU A 113 6.04 -6.00 -12.32
C GLU A 113 4.63 -5.40 -12.40
N LEU A 114 4.28 -4.47 -11.50
CA LEU A 114 2.99 -3.75 -11.53
C LEU A 114 2.85 -2.85 -12.77
N MET A 115 3.96 -2.38 -13.35
CA MET A 115 3.99 -1.61 -14.60
C MET A 115 3.90 -2.51 -15.85
N GLY A 116 3.90 -3.84 -15.68
CA GLY A 116 3.98 -4.77 -16.81
C GLY A 116 5.35 -4.77 -17.49
N LEU A 117 6.39 -4.25 -16.82
CA LEU A 117 7.76 -4.32 -17.29
C LEU A 117 8.33 -5.67 -16.85
N GLU A 118 8.63 -6.56 -17.81
CA GLU A 118 9.38 -7.77 -17.51
C GLU A 118 10.77 -7.39 -16.99
N PHE A 119 11.04 -7.76 -15.73
CA PHE A 119 12.39 -7.66 -15.18
C PHE A 119 13.21 -8.79 -15.80
N LYS A 120 13.96 -8.50 -16.88
CA LYS A 120 15.02 -9.41 -17.32
C LYS A 120 16.14 -9.34 -16.29
N PRO A 121 16.46 -10.43 -15.57
CA PRO A 121 17.62 -10.42 -14.69
C PRO A 121 18.84 -10.05 -15.55
N ILE A 122 19.61 -9.07 -15.08
CA ILE A 122 20.89 -8.74 -15.69
C ILE A 122 21.69 -10.04 -15.61
N GLY A 123 22.00 -10.62 -16.77
CA GLY A 123 22.66 -11.91 -16.89
C GLY A 123 23.93 -11.96 -16.03
N ASN A 124 24.23 -13.17 -15.55
CA ASN A 124 25.42 -13.53 -14.78
C ASN A 124 26.61 -12.62 -15.09
N ILE A 125 27.09 -11.92 -14.06
CA ILE A 125 28.45 -11.39 -14.06
C ILE A 125 29.36 -12.63 -14.12
N PRO A 126 30.15 -12.83 -15.18
CA PRO A 126 31.14 -13.90 -15.16
C PRO A 126 32.15 -13.59 -14.05
N ILE A 127 32.40 -14.61 -13.22
CA ILE A 127 33.46 -14.61 -12.20
C ILE A 127 34.81 -14.58 -12.91
#